data_AF-A0A0V8HQ88-F1
#
_entry.id   AF-A0A0V8HQ88-F1
#
_cell.length_a   1.000
_cell.length_b   1.000
_cell.length_c   1.000
_cell.angle_alpha   90.00
_cell.angle_beta   90.00
_cell.angle_gamma   90.00
#
_symmetry.space_group_name_H-M   'P 1'
#
loop_
_entity.id
_entity.type
_entity.pdbx_description
1 polymer ?
#
loop_
_entity_poly.entity_id
_entity_poly.type
_entity_poly.pdbx_seq_one_letter_code
_entity_poly.pdbx_strand_id
1 'polypeptide(L)'
;MSVNIFQLHIKSVEIDEVKAFLVNWLEDKYGIIPAVHSKQNSSFSFFHNEIPTHFSLCEMHDGWVTVLHDSYEQLEELTSRLSSFFHTMVIHALAQSTVDTYHLTIFQEGNLLRRINVGEGYAGIDQYGEPLSFEKIMVGSEAGTGEDDSRIFDYNDMYAYCLHFNIDLLTDPAEKDGSWEVIEVQADPAPTESPHIFSFLNKIFSRGKKGK
;
A
#
# COMPACT_ATOMS: atom_id res chain seq x y z
N MET A 1 -1.57 -5.25 -21.25
CA MET A 1 -0.88 -5.56 -19.98
C MET A 1 -1.56 -4.71 -18.92
N SER A 2 -2.01 -5.28 -17.80
CA SER A 2 -2.58 -4.52 -16.68
C SER A 2 -1.41 -4.03 -15.83
N VAL A 3 -1.40 -2.74 -15.51
CA VAL A 3 -0.41 -2.15 -14.61
C VAL A 3 -1.09 -1.87 -13.28
N ASN A 4 -0.45 -2.33 -12.21
CA ASN A 4 -0.91 -2.05 -10.85
C ASN A 4 0.28 -1.63 -10.00
N ILE A 5 0.13 -0.51 -9.31
CA ILE A 5 1.20 0.13 -8.55
C ILE A 5 0.64 0.36 -7.15
N PHE A 6 1.35 -0.12 -6.14
CA PHE A 6 1.01 0.01 -4.72
C PHE A 6 2.29 0.33 -3.95
N GLN A 7 2.84 1.52 -4.20
CA GLN A 7 4.22 1.82 -3.83
C GLN A 7 4.31 3.06 -2.96
N LEU A 8 5.03 2.96 -1.85
CA LEU A 8 5.58 4.10 -1.14
C LEU A 8 7.07 4.17 -1.45
N HIS A 9 7.57 5.35 -1.80
CA HIS A 9 8.99 5.62 -1.93
C HIS A 9 9.40 6.63 -0.87
N ILE A 10 10.27 6.21 0.04
CA ILE A 10 10.81 7.03 1.14
C ILE A 10 12.25 7.42 0.78
N LYS A 11 12.56 8.72 0.74
CA LYS A 11 13.93 9.19 0.48
C LYS A 11 14.80 8.96 1.72
N SER A 12 15.36 7.77 1.83
CA SER A 12 16.19 7.32 2.95
C SER A 12 17.14 6.19 2.51
N VAL A 13 18.18 5.97 3.30
CA VAL A 13 19.11 4.82 3.23
C VAL A 13 18.99 3.91 4.47
N GLU A 14 18.02 4.19 5.34
CA GLU A 14 17.84 3.54 6.64
C GLU A 14 16.68 2.54 6.57
N ILE A 15 16.84 1.48 5.77
CA ILE A 15 15.79 0.48 5.54
C ILE A 15 15.29 -0.17 6.84
N ASP A 16 16.19 -0.41 7.81
CA ASP A 16 15.83 -1.01 9.11
C ASP A 16 14.94 -0.10 9.95
N GLU A 17 15.12 1.22 9.87
CA GLU A 17 14.26 2.17 10.58
C GLU A 17 12.90 2.29 9.91
N VAL A 18 12.86 2.32 8.56
CA VAL A 18 11.60 2.29 7.80
C VAL A 18 10.82 1.02 8.14
N LYS A 19 11.48 -0.14 8.20
CA LYS A 19 10.89 -1.40 8.64
C LYS A 19 10.30 -1.30 10.04
N ALA A 20 11.07 -0.83 11.01
CA ALA A 20 10.60 -0.68 12.39
C ALA A 20 9.37 0.25 12.48
N PHE A 21 9.37 1.33 11.72
CA PHE A 21 8.23 2.24 11.63
C PHE A 21 6.98 1.53 11.10
N LEU A 22 7.09 0.78 9.99
CA LEU A 22 5.97 0.07 9.38
C LEU A 22 5.42 -1.05 10.28
N VAL A 23 6.29 -1.78 10.97
CA VAL A 23 5.90 -2.79 11.97
C VAL A 23 5.08 -2.15 13.08
N ASN A 24 5.57 -1.05 13.66
CA ASN A 24 4.86 -0.34 14.72
C ASN A 24 3.52 0.21 14.22
N TRP A 25 3.48 0.74 13.00
CA TRP A 25 2.24 1.27 12.43
C TRP A 25 1.18 0.17 12.24
N LEU A 26 1.56 -1.00 11.73
CA LEU A 26 0.66 -2.15 11.61
C LEU A 26 0.22 -2.66 13.00
N GLU A 27 1.14 -2.76 13.95
CA GLU A 27 0.81 -3.17 15.32
C GLU A 27 -0.19 -2.21 15.96
N ASP A 28 0.02 -0.90 15.84
CA ASP A 28 -0.91 0.13 16.33
C ASP A 28 -2.28 0.04 15.64
N LYS A 29 -2.31 -0.26 14.33
CA LYS A 29 -3.54 -0.33 13.53
C LYS A 29 -4.37 -1.58 13.85
N TYR A 30 -3.74 -2.74 14.04
CA TYR A 30 -4.41 -4.03 14.17
C TYR A 30 -4.37 -4.62 15.58
N GLY A 31 -3.53 -4.11 16.48
CA GLY A 31 -3.31 -4.64 17.82
C GLY A 31 -2.57 -5.98 17.85
N ILE A 32 -1.89 -6.36 16.76
CA ILE A 32 -1.17 -7.63 16.60
C ILE A 32 0.23 -7.33 16.08
N ILE A 33 1.24 -7.97 16.67
CA ILE A 33 2.64 -7.86 16.22
C ILE A 33 2.78 -8.53 14.83
N PRO A 34 3.15 -7.79 13.78
CA PRO A 34 3.40 -8.35 12.46
C PRO A 34 4.59 -9.31 12.45
N ALA A 35 4.51 -10.37 11.64
CA ALA A 35 5.63 -11.23 11.32
C ALA A 35 6.55 -10.55 10.29
N VAL A 36 7.86 -10.77 10.42
CA VAL A 36 8.87 -10.24 9.51
C VAL A 36 9.65 -11.39 8.88
N HIS A 37 9.70 -11.43 7.55
CA HIS A 37 10.38 -12.44 6.76
C HIS A 37 11.44 -11.79 5.87
N SER A 38 12.72 -12.06 6.15
CA SER A 38 13.81 -11.54 5.34
C SER A 38 14.07 -12.41 4.11
N LYS A 39 14.46 -11.76 3.00
CA LYS A 39 14.96 -12.40 1.77
C LYS A 39 13.97 -13.32 1.06
N GLN A 40 12.70 -12.93 1.04
CA GLN A 40 11.73 -13.63 0.20
C GLN A 40 11.79 -13.14 -1.26
N ASN A 41 11.52 -14.07 -2.17
CA ASN A 41 11.32 -13.75 -3.58
C ASN A 41 9.83 -13.45 -3.78
N SER A 42 9.51 -12.24 -4.19
CA SER A 42 8.16 -11.69 -4.13
C SER A 42 7.26 -12.22 -5.26
N SER A 43 6.68 -13.41 -5.09
CA SER A 43 5.44 -13.75 -5.80
C SER A 43 4.26 -13.08 -5.08
N PHE A 44 4.12 -11.78 -5.21
CA PHE A 44 3.04 -11.06 -4.53
C PHE A 44 1.72 -11.24 -5.27
N SER A 45 0.74 -11.77 -4.55
CA SER A 45 -0.66 -11.67 -4.94
C SER A 45 -1.24 -10.38 -4.36
N PHE A 46 -0.90 -9.25 -4.97
CA PHE A 46 -1.58 -7.98 -4.70
C PHE A 46 -3.09 -8.13 -4.99
N PHE A 47 -3.96 -7.27 -4.44
CA PHE A 47 -5.43 -7.18 -4.69
C PHE A 47 -6.42 -7.90 -3.75
N HIS A 48 -6.28 -7.82 -2.42
CA HIS A 48 -7.32 -8.46 -1.58
C HIS A 48 -7.83 -7.64 -0.39
N ASN A 49 -7.16 -6.54 -0.01
CA ASN A 49 -7.46 -5.90 1.27
C ASN A 49 -7.88 -4.44 1.15
N GLU A 50 -8.89 -4.06 1.94
CA GLU A 50 -9.32 -2.66 2.06
C GLU A 50 -8.24 -1.79 2.72
N ILE A 51 -7.55 -2.34 3.73
CA ILE A 51 -6.49 -1.69 4.51
C ILE A 51 -5.22 -2.54 4.44
N PRO A 52 -4.01 -1.94 4.48
CA PRO A 52 -2.77 -2.67 4.23
C PRO A 52 -2.44 -3.61 5.39
N THR A 53 -2.28 -4.90 5.07
CA THR A 53 -1.87 -5.94 6.03
C THR A 53 -0.50 -6.52 5.73
N HIS A 54 0.03 -6.24 4.54
CA HIS A 54 1.32 -6.71 4.08
C HIS A 54 2.14 -5.54 3.52
N PHE A 55 3.40 -5.45 3.95
CA PHE A 55 4.39 -4.58 3.34
C PHE A 55 5.56 -5.41 2.82
N SER A 56 6.16 -4.97 1.71
CA SER A 56 7.43 -5.50 1.22
C SER A 56 8.37 -4.38 0.90
N LEU A 57 9.54 -4.37 1.51
CA LEU A 57 10.49 -3.28 1.39
C LEU A 57 11.84 -3.72 0.84
N CYS A 58 12.44 -2.84 0.03
CA CYS A 58 13.79 -3.00 -0.50
C CYS A 58 14.41 -1.64 -0.89
N GLU A 59 15.72 -1.65 -1.17
CA GLU A 59 16.48 -0.51 -1.69
C GLU A 59 16.63 -0.62 -3.21
N MET A 60 15.54 -0.41 -3.94
CA MET A 60 15.51 -0.52 -5.40
C MET A 60 16.16 0.67 -6.12
N HIS A 61 15.97 1.89 -5.62
CA HIS A 61 16.45 3.12 -6.25
C HIS A 61 17.44 3.84 -5.34
N ASP A 62 18.44 4.50 -5.91
CA ASP A 62 19.53 5.09 -5.13
C ASP A 62 19.02 6.17 -4.15
N GLY A 63 19.31 5.98 -2.87
CA GLY A 63 18.81 6.80 -1.77
C GLY A 63 17.29 6.75 -1.59
N TRP A 64 16.63 5.65 -1.97
CA TRP A 64 15.21 5.43 -1.74
C TRP A 64 14.96 4.02 -1.17
N VAL A 65 14.16 3.96 -0.10
CA VAL A 65 13.50 2.72 0.33
C VAL A 65 12.15 2.65 -0.37
N THR A 66 11.92 1.57 -1.11
CA THR A 66 10.64 1.32 -1.80
C THR A 66 9.87 0.27 -1.04
N VAL A 67 8.61 0.56 -0.76
CA VAL A 67 7.68 -0.29 -0.02
C VAL A 67 6.49 -0.61 -0.92
N LEU A 68 6.29 -1.89 -1.20
CA LEU A 68 5.09 -2.43 -1.82
C LEU A 68 4.06 -2.71 -0.72
N HIS A 69 2.77 -2.50 -1.02
CA HIS A 69 1.67 -2.83 -0.12
C HIS A 69 0.50 -3.49 -0.86
N ASP A 70 -0.44 -4.07 -0.13
CA ASP A 70 -1.49 -4.95 -0.65
C ASP A 70 -2.91 -4.34 -0.65
N SER A 71 -3.01 -3.01 -0.47
CA SER A 71 -4.26 -2.30 -0.24
C SER A 71 -4.56 -1.21 -1.28
N TYR A 72 -5.85 -0.96 -1.50
CA TYR A 72 -6.36 0.16 -2.30
C TYR A 72 -6.51 1.47 -1.53
N GLU A 73 -6.21 1.47 -0.23
CA GLU A 73 -6.32 2.67 0.59
C GLU A 73 -5.34 3.74 0.12
N GLN A 74 -5.82 4.98 0.01
CA GLN A 74 -4.94 6.13 -0.10
C GLN A 74 -4.28 6.34 1.26
N LEU A 75 -3.05 5.85 1.42
CA LEU A 75 -2.28 5.85 2.66
C LEU A 75 -1.74 7.25 3.02
N GLU A 76 -2.55 8.31 2.89
CA GLU A 76 -2.15 9.70 3.13
C GLU A 76 -1.61 9.90 4.55
N GLU A 77 -2.29 9.33 5.56
CA GLU A 77 -1.85 9.43 6.96
C GLU A 77 -0.48 8.77 7.17
N LEU A 78 -0.30 7.55 6.67
CA LEU A 78 0.97 6.83 6.79
C LEU A 78 2.09 7.58 6.05
N THR A 79 1.82 8.07 4.85
CA THR A 79 2.76 8.84 4.02
C THR A 79 3.19 10.12 4.72
N SER A 80 2.24 10.87 5.30
CA SER A 80 2.51 12.06 6.11
C SER A 80 3.38 11.72 7.33
N ARG A 81 3.01 10.69 8.11
CA ARG A 81 3.75 10.31 9.32
C ARG A 81 5.17 9.84 8.99
N LEU A 82 5.37 9.05 7.95
CA LEU A 82 6.70 8.65 7.46
C LEU A 82 7.54 9.88 7.09
N SER A 83 7.00 10.78 6.27
CA SER A 83 7.73 11.98 5.84
C SER A 83 8.12 12.88 7.01
N SER A 84 7.25 12.98 8.02
CA SER A 84 7.51 13.75 9.24
C SER A 84 8.59 13.10 10.12
N PHE A 85 8.46 11.80 10.36
CA PHE A 85 9.37 11.05 11.23
C PHE A 85 10.81 11.03 10.70
N PHE A 86 10.96 10.78 9.41
CA PHE A 86 12.28 10.73 8.75
C PHE A 86 12.76 12.11 8.26
N HIS A 87 12.00 13.18 8.50
CA HIS A 87 12.28 14.53 8.00
C HIS A 87 12.64 14.55 6.51
N THR A 88 11.86 13.85 5.69
CA THR A 88 12.22 13.55 4.30
C THR A 88 11.01 13.59 3.37
N MET A 89 11.29 13.36 2.08
CA MET A 89 10.29 13.20 1.05
C MET A 89 9.73 11.78 1.04
N VAL A 90 8.41 11.66 0.97
CA VAL A 90 7.72 10.40 0.73
C VAL A 90 6.74 10.57 -0.42
N ILE A 91 6.79 9.65 -1.38
CA ILE A 91 5.89 9.61 -2.54
C ILE A 91 5.05 8.35 -2.43
N HIS A 92 3.73 8.51 -2.46
CA HIS A 92 2.79 7.39 -2.59
C HIS A 92 2.27 7.36 -4.02
N ALA A 93 2.58 6.28 -4.74
CA ALA A 93 2.07 6.00 -6.06
C ALA A 93 1.13 4.79 -5.98
N LEU A 94 -0.14 5.02 -6.31
CA LEU A 94 -1.19 4.02 -6.33
C LEU A 94 -1.91 4.08 -7.67
N ALA A 95 -1.86 3.00 -8.45
CA ALA A 95 -2.44 2.99 -9.80
C ALA A 95 -3.07 1.63 -10.12
N GLN A 96 -4.16 1.67 -10.86
CA GLN A 96 -4.79 0.52 -11.50
C GLN A 96 -5.25 0.87 -12.90
N SER A 97 -4.51 0.38 -13.89
CA SER A 97 -4.78 0.72 -15.29
C SER A 97 -6.02 0.03 -15.87
N THR A 98 -6.65 -0.91 -15.16
CA THR A 98 -7.86 -1.60 -15.63
C THR A 98 -9.14 -0.81 -15.37
N VAL A 99 -9.08 0.13 -14.42
CA VAL A 99 -10.20 0.99 -14.03
C VAL A 99 -9.85 2.47 -14.14
N ASP A 100 -8.70 2.77 -14.75
CA ASP A 100 -8.16 4.13 -14.94
C ASP A 100 -8.12 4.97 -13.66
N THR A 101 -7.73 4.32 -12.55
CA THR A 101 -7.58 4.96 -11.24
C THR A 101 -6.11 5.20 -10.94
N TYR A 102 -5.76 6.45 -10.67
CA TYR A 102 -4.40 6.92 -10.46
C TYR A 102 -4.36 7.93 -9.31
N HIS A 103 -3.52 7.64 -8.32
CA HIS A 103 -3.30 8.43 -7.12
C HIS A 103 -1.81 8.65 -6.92
N LEU A 104 -1.42 9.92 -6.86
CA LEU A 104 -0.06 10.34 -6.55
C LEU A 104 -0.14 11.36 -5.41
N THR A 105 0.51 11.08 -4.29
CA THR A 105 0.74 12.08 -3.24
C THR A 105 2.23 12.21 -2.94
N ILE A 106 2.66 13.43 -2.68
CA ILE A 106 4.03 13.77 -2.34
C ILE A 106 3.99 14.57 -1.04
N PHE A 107 4.64 14.04 -0.01
CA PHE A 107 4.82 14.71 1.26
C PHE A 107 6.30 15.05 1.47
N GLN A 108 6.55 16.15 2.18
CA GLN A 108 7.87 16.54 2.69
C GLN A 108 7.73 16.95 4.14
N GLU A 109 8.44 16.28 5.04
CA GLU A 109 8.49 16.64 6.47
C GLU A 109 7.09 16.76 7.09
N GLY A 110 6.18 15.86 6.73
CA GLY A 110 4.79 15.82 7.21
C GLY A 110 3.80 16.67 6.41
N ASN A 111 4.28 17.57 5.54
CA ASN A 111 3.43 18.48 4.77
C ASN A 111 3.12 17.92 3.40
N LEU A 112 1.84 17.94 3.01
CA LEU A 112 1.41 17.58 1.67
C LEU A 112 1.91 18.65 0.68
N LEU A 113 2.81 18.27 -0.23
CA LEU A 113 3.35 19.16 -1.26
C LEU A 113 2.51 19.13 -2.53
N ARG A 114 2.11 17.94 -2.96
CA ARG A 114 1.37 17.72 -4.21
C ARG A 114 0.45 16.52 -4.07
N ARG A 115 -0.77 16.63 -4.61
CA ARG A 115 -1.69 15.50 -4.79
C ARG A 115 -2.32 15.56 -6.17
N ILE A 116 -2.43 14.41 -6.83
CA ILE A 116 -3.17 14.23 -8.07
C ILE A 116 -3.93 12.92 -7.96
N ASN A 117 -5.26 13.00 -8.06
CA ASN A 117 -6.17 11.87 -7.98
C ASN A 117 -7.12 11.88 -9.18
N VAL A 118 -7.24 10.75 -9.86
CA VAL A 118 -8.14 10.50 -11.00
C VAL A 118 -8.71 9.10 -10.89
N GLY A 119 -9.94 8.92 -11.39
CA GLY A 119 -10.57 7.62 -11.57
C GLY A 119 -11.80 7.43 -10.70
N GLU A 120 -11.99 6.21 -10.22
CA GLU A 120 -13.16 5.85 -9.42
C GLU A 120 -13.27 6.73 -8.15
N GLY A 121 -14.46 7.31 -7.94
CA GLY A 121 -14.72 8.23 -6.82
C GLY A 121 -14.43 9.71 -7.11
N TYR A 122 -13.91 10.06 -8.29
CA TYR A 122 -13.57 11.45 -8.64
C TYR A 122 -14.33 11.94 -9.89
N ALA A 123 -14.92 13.13 -9.80
CA ALA A 123 -15.59 13.80 -10.92
C ALA A 123 -14.60 14.64 -11.76
N GLY A 124 -13.49 14.02 -12.17
CA GLY A 124 -12.36 14.67 -12.85
C GLY A 124 -11.04 14.50 -12.11
N ILE A 125 -10.10 15.42 -12.34
CA ILE A 125 -8.79 15.43 -11.66
C ILE A 125 -8.89 16.24 -10.37
N ASP A 126 -8.80 15.57 -9.22
CA ASP A 126 -8.62 16.24 -7.91
C ASP A 126 -7.15 16.54 -7.70
N GLN A 127 -6.81 17.82 -7.51
CA GLN A 127 -5.44 18.27 -7.37
C GLN A 127 -5.27 19.17 -6.15
N TYR A 128 -4.14 19.00 -5.46
CA TYR A 128 -3.70 19.86 -4.37
C TYR A 128 -2.24 20.26 -4.56
N GLY A 129 -1.89 21.45 -4.05
CA GLY A 129 -0.54 21.98 -4.08
C GLY A 129 -0.20 22.69 -5.39
N GLU A 130 0.82 23.55 -5.32
CA GLU A 130 1.37 24.20 -6.50
C GLU A 130 2.11 23.17 -7.37
N PRO A 131 2.12 23.35 -8.71
CA PRO A 131 2.92 22.52 -9.59
C PRO A 131 4.39 22.51 -9.17
N LEU A 132 4.99 21.32 -9.15
CA LEU A 132 6.43 21.18 -8.92
C LEU A 132 7.22 21.85 -10.06
N SER A 133 8.47 22.20 -9.80
CA SER A 133 9.30 22.95 -10.76
C SER A 133 9.47 22.31 -12.15
N PHE A 134 9.28 20.99 -12.27
CA PHE A 134 9.31 20.26 -13.53
C PHE A 134 7.95 20.19 -14.25
N GLU A 135 6.85 20.49 -13.54
CA GLU A 135 5.51 20.61 -14.12
C GLU A 135 5.45 21.94 -14.89
N LYS A 136 5.27 21.86 -16.21
CA LYS A 136 5.19 23.08 -17.03
C LYS A 136 3.87 23.83 -16.82
N ILE A 137 2.79 23.10 -16.51
CA ILE A 137 1.42 23.58 -16.29
C ILE A 137 0.72 22.56 -15.37
N MET A 138 -0.32 22.95 -14.63
CA MET A 138 -1.17 21.98 -13.92
C MET A 138 -1.72 20.93 -14.89
N VAL A 139 -1.81 19.69 -14.41
CA VAL A 139 -2.40 18.60 -15.19
C VAL A 139 -3.86 18.94 -15.50
N GLY A 140 -4.31 18.74 -16.73
CA GLY A 140 -5.68 19.06 -17.15
C GLY A 140 -6.02 20.54 -17.31
N SER A 141 -5.07 21.48 -17.14
CA SER A 141 -5.31 22.89 -17.47
C SER A 141 -4.73 23.19 -18.85
N GLU A 142 -5.58 23.26 -19.86
CA GLU A 142 -5.17 23.68 -21.19
C GLU A 142 -4.95 25.18 -21.25
N ALA A 143 -3.71 25.59 -21.51
CA ALA A 143 -3.46 26.87 -22.14
C ALA A 143 -3.62 26.71 -23.66
N GLY A 144 -4.86 26.80 -24.17
CA GLY A 144 -5.10 27.24 -25.54
C GLY A 144 -5.90 26.32 -26.47
N THR A 145 -7.13 26.78 -26.74
CA THR A 145 -7.88 26.63 -28.00
C THR A 145 -8.45 25.25 -28.38
N GLY A 146 -9.68 25.01 -27.94
CA GLY A 146 -10.61 24.12 -28.64
C GLY A 146 -11.36 23.18 -27.69
N GLU A 147 -12.66 23.04 -27.91
CA GLU A 147 -13.44 21.93 -27.36
C GLU A 147 -12.85 20.61 -27.88
N ASP A 148 -11.80 20.04 -27.25
CA ASP A 148 -11.57 18.59 -27.22
C ASP A 148 -10.31 18.08 -26.49
N ASP A 149 -9.46 18.89 -25.85
CA ASP A 149 -8.20 18.35 -25.32
C ASP A 149 -8.27 18.12 -23.79
N SER A 150 -8.78 16.92 -23.49
CA SER A 150 -9.15 16.38 -22.18
C SER A 150 -8.01 15.54 -21.63
N ARG A 151 -6.80 16.09 -21.52
CA ARG A 151 -5.65 15.32 -21.03
C ARG A 151 -5.89 14.84 -19.59
N ILE A 152 -6.17 13.55 -19.45
CA ILE A 152 -6.35 12.82 -18.20
C ILE A 152 -4.97 12.45 -17.66
N PHE A 153 -4.73 12.63 -16.36
CA PHE A 153 -3.56 12.07 -15.68
C PHE A 153 -3.61 10.55 -15.76
N ASP A 154 -2.65 9.94 -16.47
CA ASP A 154 -2.60 8.51 -16.71
C ASP A 154 -1.36 7.84 -16.11
N TYR A 155 -1.19 6.55 -16.39
CA TYR A 155 0.00 5.80 -16.02
C TYR A 155 1.31 6.44 -16.50
N ASN A 156 1.35 6.95 -17.74
CA ASN A 156 2.57 7.52 -18.31
C ASN A 156 2.93 8.83 -17.61
N ASP A 157 1.92 9.63 -17.25
CA ASP A 157 2.12 10.84 -16.47
C ASP A 157 2.66 10.49 -15.07
N MET A 158 2.06 9.51 -14.38
CA MET A 158 2.57 9.04 -13.08
C MET A 158 4.01 8.51 -13.18
N TYR A 159 4.31 7.73 -14.22
CA TYR A 159 5.65 7.22 -14.47
C TYR A 159 6.65 8.35 -14.71
N ALA A 160 6.30 9.34 -15.54
CA ALA A 160 7.13 10.52 -15.77
C ALA A 160 7.38 11.32 -14.48
N TYR A 161 6.38 11.44 -13.61
CA TYR A 161 6.52 12.04 -12.28
C TYR A 161 7.57 11.33 -11.44
N CYS A 162 7.46 10.01 -11.31
CA CYS A 162 8.40 9.21 -10.53
C CYS A 162 9.82 9.26 -11.11
N LEU A 163 9.95 9.28 -12.44
CA LEU A 163 11.26 9.40 -13.10
C LEU A 163 11.97 10.72 -12.76
N HIS A 164 11.25 11.83 -12.55
CA HIS A 164 11.86 13.08 -12.08
C HIS A 164 12.54 12.94 -10.70
N PHE A 165 12.14 11.95 -9.92
CA PHE A 165 12.74 11.60 -8.62
C PHE A 165 13.76 10.45 -8.72
N ASN A 166 14.13 10.05 -9.94
CA ASN A 166 14.95 8.86 -10.24
C ASN A 166 14.32 7.54 -9.78
N ILE A 167 13.00 7.48 -9.74
CA ILE A 167 12.23 6.27 -9.42
C ILE A 167 11.69 5.71 -10.72
N ASP A 168 12.13 4.51 -11.06
CA ASP A 168 11.67 3.77 -12.25
C ASP A 168 10.60 2.75 -11.83
N LEU A 169 9.32 3.11 -11.98
CA LEU A 169 8.19 2.23 -11.64
C LEU A 169 8.15 0.92 -12.45
N LEU A 170 8.89 0.84 -13.56
CA LEU A 170 8.96 -0.35 -14.41
C LEU A 170 10.08 -1.31 -14.03
N THR A 171 10.96 -0.94 -13.09
CA THR A 171 11.99 -1.85 -12.62
C THR A 171 11.32 -3.09 -12.03
N ASP A 172 11.52 -4.24 -12.65
CA ASP A 172 10.96 -5.50 -12.18
C ASP A 172 11.54 -5.81 -10.78
N PRO A 173 10.67 -5.92 -9.75
CA PRO A 173 11.05 -6.37 -8.40
C PRO A 173 11.91 -7.63 -8.35
N ALA A 174 11.84 -8.49 -9.37
CA ALA A 174 12.56 -9.75 -9.49
C ALA A 174 13.83 -9.70 -10.37
N GLU A 175 14.06 -8.63 -11.15
CA GLU A 175 15.25 -8.51 -12.03
C GLU A 175 16.50 -8.00 -11.31
N LYS A 176 16.34 -7.31 -10.19
CA LYS A 176 17.40 -7.26 -9.17
C LYS A 176 17.29 -8.52 -8.34
N ASP A 177 18.40 -9.06 -7.85
CA ASP A 177 18.45 -10.09 -6.79
C ASP A 177 17.83 -9.58 -5.46
N GLY A 178 16.61 -9.03 -5.52
CA GLY A 178 15.96 -8.26 -4.49
C GLY A 178 15.46 -9.20 -3.43
N SER A 179 16.27 -9.40 -2.40
CA SER A 179 15.78 -9.92 -1.14
C SER A 179 14.78 -8.92 -0.57
N TRP A 180 13.50 -9.18 -0.74
CA TRP A 180 12.45 -8.40 -0.09
C TRP A 180 12.39 -8.78 1.38
N GLU A 181 12.27 -7.78 2.24
CA GLU A 181 11.79 -8.01 3.60
C GLU A 181 10.28 -7.83 3.61
N VAL A 182 9.57 -8.90 3.98
CA VAL A 182 8.10 -8.93 4.05
C VAL A 182 7.70 -8.70 5.50
N ILE A 183 6.76 -7.80 5.72
CA ILE A 183 6.07 -7.57 6.99
C ILE A 183 4.61 -7.98 6.77
N GLU A 184 4.07 -8.91 7.57
CA GLU A 184 2.69 -9.36 7.42
C GLU A 184 1.98 -9.50 8.77
N VAL A 185 0.73 -9.05 8.84
CA VAL A 185 -0.14 -9.37 9.98
C VAL A 185 -0.61 -10.82 9.81
N GLN A 186 -0.28 -11.69 10.77
CA GLN A 186 -0.79 -13.06 10.73
C GLN A 186 -2.31 -13.05 10.82
N ALA A 187 -2.98 -13.66 9.84
CA ALA A 187 -4.41 -13.90 9.96
C ALA A 187 -4.67 -14.77 11.19
N ASP A 188 -5.70 -14.42 11.98
CA ASP A 188 -6.20 -15.32 13.00
C ASP A 188 -6.43 -16.70 12.37
N PRO A 189 -5.98 -17.80 13.00
CA PRO A 189 -6.26 -19.12 12.47
C PRO A 189 -7.77 -19.21 12.28
N ALA A 190 -8.19 -19.56 11.05
CA ALA A 190 -9.60 -19.75 10.73
C ALA A 190 -10.25 -20.52 11.88
N PRO A 191 -11.42 -20.10 12.40
CA PRO A 191 -12.04 -20.77 13.53
C PRO A 191 -12.14 -22.24 13.18
N THR A 192 -11.31 -23.07 13.82
CA THR A 192 -11.38 -24.51 13.64
C THR A 192 -12.79 -24.88 14.03
N GLU A 193 -13.62 -25.22 13.05
CA GLU A 193 -14.91 -25.84 13.30
C GLU A 193 -14.60 -27.01 14.23
N SER A 194 -14.92 -26.83 15.52
CA SER A 194 -14.64 -27.84 16.51
C SER A 194 -15.38 -29.09 16.04
N PRO A 195 -14.71 -30.22 15.74
CA PRO A 195 -15.43 -31.42 15.40
C PRO A 195 -16.29 -31.72 16.62
N HIS A 196 -17.61 -31.72 16.42
CA HIS A 196 -18.60 -31.98 17.45
C HIS A 196 -18.19 -33.19 18.30
N ILE A 197 -17.60 -32.95 19.46
CA ILE A 197 -17.48 -33.97 20.50
C ILE A 197 -18.85 -34.04 21.16
N PHE A 198 -19.80 -34.71 20.48
CA PHE A 198 -20.94 -35.30 21.15
C PHE A 198 -20.42 -36.46 22.02
N SER A 199 -19.86 -36.14 23.19
CA SER A 199 -19.61 -37.14 24.22
C SER A 199 -20.90 -37.41 24.98
N PHE A 200 -21.62 -38.44 24.55
CA PHE A 200 -22.10 -39.53 25.40
C PHE A 200 -22.35 -39.19 26.89
N LEU A 201 -23.45 -38.49 27.18
CA LEU A 201 -24.06 -38.50 28.52
C LEU A 201 -25.57 -38.74 28.42
N ASN A 202 -25.95 -39.88 27.83
CA ASN A 202 -27.27 -40.47 28.01
C ASN A 202 -27.15 -41.99 28.17
N LYS A 203 -26.45 -42.41 29.23
CA LYS A 203 -26.44 -43.81 29.69
C LYS A 203 -26.15 -43.98 31.18
N ILE A 204 -26.63 -43.08 32.06
CA ILE A 204 -26.88 -43.40 33.47
C ILE A 204 -28.15 -42.67 33.90
N PHE A 205 -29.34 -43.25 33.67
CA PHE A 205 -30.52 -43.11 34.53
C PHE A 205 -31.51 -44.23 34.18
N SER A 206 -31.05 -45.47 34.32
CA SER A 206 -31.94 -46.62 34.52
C SER A 206 -31.50 -47.35 35.77
N ARG A 207 -32.25 -47.17 36.86
CA ARG A 207 -32.57 -48.12 37.95
C ARG A 207 -32.69 -47.40 39.28
N GLY A 208 -33.92 -47.32 39.79
CA GLY A 208 -34.14 -46.86 41.16
C GLY A 208 -35.57 -46.60 41.61
N LYS A 209 -36.59 -47.35 41.17
CA LYS A 209 -37.87 -47.42 41.91
C LYS A 209 -38.36 -48.86 41.98
N LYS A 210 -37.96 -49.56 43.04
CA LYS A 210 -38.67 -50.73 43.58
C LYS A 210 -39.80 -50.21 44.46
N GLY A 211 -40.97 -50.83 44.33
CA GLY A 211 -42.15 -50.49 45.11
C GLY A 211 -42.08 -50.89 46.58
N LYS A 212 -42.98 -50.27 47.33
CA LYS A 212 -43.81 -50.85 48.38
C LYS A 212 -45.11 -50.06 48.40
#